data_AF-A0A844E3N6-F1
#
_entry.id   AF-A0A844E3N6-F1
#
_cell.length_a   1.000
_cell.length_b   1.000
_cell.length_c   1.000
_cell.angle_alpha   90.00
_cell.angle_beta   90.00
_cell.angle_gamma   90.00
#
_symmetry.space_group_name_H-M   'P 1'
#
loop_
_entity.id
_entity.type
_entity.pdbx_description
1 polymer ?
#
loop_
_entity_poly.entity_id
_entity_poly.type
_entity_poly.pdbx_seq_one_letter_code
_entity_poly.pdbx_strand_id
1 'polypeptide(L)'
;MHLSEIRHCPENLSSEFLWQVLCELEQTYFCTVKGIPFTYIIKGHEMFVNRKEKSITQATILLSARRVLEKQAEGVVVSGPKKIGTFGASYLYPVFCQIGLITEKMNESEEM
;
A
#
# COMPACT_ATOMS: atom_id res chain seq x y z
N MET A 1 15.02 -5.52 7.78
CA MET A 1 14.04 -4.43 7.92
C MET A 1 13.87 -3.80 6.55
N HIS A 2 13.10 -4.47 5.69
CA HIS A 2 13.01 -4.23 4.24
C HIS A 2 12.33 -2.90 3.86
N LEU A 3 11.65 -2.26 4.82
CA LEU A 3 10.93 -1.00 4.64
C LEU A 3 11.83 0.16 4.20
N SER A 4 13.10 0.17 4.62
CA SER A 4 14.05 1.20 4.18
C SER A 4 14.36 1.09 2.69
N GLU A 5 14.35 -0.10 2.10
CA GLU A 5 14.74 -0.30 0.69
C GLU A 5 13.68 0.24 -0.27
N ILE A 6 12.39 0.00 0.04
CA ILE A 6 11.26 0.52 -0.78
C ILE A 6 11.27 2.05 -0.81
N ARG A 7 11.58 2.70 0.32
CA ARG A 7 11.60 4.16 0.44
C ARG A 7 12.71 4.82 -0.40
N HIS A 8 13.87 4.18 -0.54
CA HIS A 8 15.02 4.78 -1.22
C HIS A 8 15.10 4.43 -2.71
N CYS A 9 14.58 3.27 -3.12
CA CYS A 9 14.61 2.83 -4.52
C CYS A 9 13.29 2.13 -4.92
N PRO A 10 12.16 2.86 -5.02
CA PRO A 10 10.88 2.28 -5.41
C PRO A 10 10.92 1.70 -6.85
N GLU A 11 11.80 2.21 -7.71
CA GLU A 11 12.06 1.72 -9.07
C GLU A 11 12.53 0.24 -9.10
N ASN A 12 13.21 -0.20 -8.04
CA ASN A 12 13.78 -1.55 -7.90
C ASN A 12 12.87 -2.51 -7.13
N LEU A 13 11.62 -2.11 -6.87
CA LEU A 13 10.65 -2.93 -6.16
C LEU A 13 10.26 -4.15 -7.00
N SER A 14 10.83 -5.32 -6.69
CA SER A 14 10.40 -6.59 -7.29
C SER A 14 9.05 -7.04 -6.75
N SER A 15 8.35 -7.87 -7.53
CA SER A 15 7.03 -8.40 -7.14
C SER A 15 7.14 -9.31 -5.91
N GLU A 16 8.22 -10.08 -5.85
CA GLU A 16 8.56 -10.98 -4.76
C GLU A 16 8.84 -10.19 -3.48
N PHE A 17 9.61 -9.11 -3.59
CA PHE A 17 9.98 -8.27 -2.46
C PHE A 17 8.77 -7.55 -1.88
N LEU A 18 7.93 -6.95 -2.72
CA LEU A 18 6.67 -6.34 -2.29
C LEU A 18 5.80 -7.36 -1.55
N TRP A 19 5.67 -8.58 -2.09
CA TRP A 19 4.86 -9.61 -1.46
C TRP A 19 5.42 -10.03 -0.09
N GLN A 20 6.74 -10.20 0.02
CA GLN A 20 7.39 -10.52 1.28
C GLN A 20 7.15 -9.45 2.35
N VAL A 21 7.27 -8.17 1.99
CA VAL A 21 6.98 -7.06 2.92
C VAL A 21 5.52 -7.08 3.39
N LEU A 22 4.57 -7.44 2.53
CA LEU A 22 3.17 -7.57 2.93
C LEU A 22 2.94 -8.75 3.87
N CYS A 23 3.63 -9.87 3.69
CA CYS A 23 3.61 -10.97 4.66
C CYS A 23 4.20 -10.55 6.02
N GLU A 24 5.29 -9.76 6.03
CA GLU A 24 5.89 -9.24 7.27
C GLU A 24 4.97 -8.28 8.04
N LEU A 25 4.02 -7.64 7.35
CA LEU A 25 3.09 -6.66 7.92
C LEU A 25 1.71 -7.24 8.26
N GLU A 26 1.52 -8.55 8.17
CA GLU A 26 0.29 -9.19 8.61
C GLU A 26 -0.07 -8.81 10.05
N GLN A 27 -1.36 -8.72 10.33
CA GLN A 27 -1.92 -8.37 11.64
C GLN A 27 -1.52 -6.98 12.18
N THR A 28 -0.75 -6.19 11.43
CA THR A 28 -0.48 -4.78 11.75
C THR A 28 -1.77 -3.96 11.60
N TYR A 29 -1.95 -2.98 12.49
CA TYR A 29 -3.08 -2.05 12.44
C TYR A 29 -2.86 -0.97 11.39
N PHE A 30 -3.84 -0.81 10.51
CA PHE A 30 -3.90 0.26 9.53
C PHE A 30 -5.22 1.00 9.64
N CYS A 31 -5.24 2.26 9.19
CA CYS A 31 -6.48 3.04 9.08
C CYS A 31 -6.70 3.42 7.61
N THR A 32 -7.93 3.23 7.12
CA THR A 32 -8.31 3.83 5.83
C THR A 32 -8.26 5.35 5.94
N VAL A 33 -8.23 6.06 4.80
CA VAL A 33 -8.30 7.53 4.75
C VAL A 33 -9.51 8.11 5.51
N LYS A 34 -10.58 7.32 5.73
CA LYS A 34 -11.75 7.71 6.51
C LYS A 34 -11.64 7.42 8.02
N GLY A 35 -10.45 7.07 8.52
CA GLY A 35 -10.22 6.76 9.94
C GLY A 35 -10.76 5.40 10.39
N ILE A 36 -11.14 4.53 9.45
CA ILE A 36 -11.64 3.20 9.79
C ILE A 36 -10.45 2.24 10.00
N PRO A 37 -10.28 1.66 11.21
CA PRO A 37 -9.19 0.74 11.49
C PRO A 37 -9.43 -0.63 10.85
N PHE A 38 -8.38 -1.29 10.40
CA PHE A 38 -8.43 -2.66 9.87
C PHE A 38 -7.08 -3.37 10.06
N THR A 39 -7.12 -4.69 9.92
CA THR A 39 -5.93 -5.55 9.79
C THR A 39 -6.13 -6.48 8.60
N TYR A 40 -5.07 -7.16 8.16
CA TYR A 40 -5.17 -8.20 7.16
C TYR A 40 -4.30 -9.39 7.49
N ILE A 41 -4.60 -10.51 6.82
CA ILE A 41 -3.76 -11.70 6.75
C ILE A 41 -3.58 -12.11 5.28
N ILE A 42 -2.55 -12.87 4.99
CA ILE A 42 -2.18 -13.41 3.69
C ILE A 42 -2.38 -14.93 3.75
N LYS A 43 -3.09 -15.48 2.77
CA LYS A 43 -3.21 -16.93 2.57
C LYS A 43 -2.90 -17.25 1.12
N GLY A 44 -1.80 -17.96 0.88
CA GLY A 44 -1.33 -18.21 -0.47
C GLY A 44 -1.01 -16.91 -1.21
N HIS A 45 -1.71 -16.66 -2.31
CA HIS A 45 -1.54 -15.46 -3.15
C HIS A 45 -2.66 -14.43 -2.96
N GLU A 46 -3.27 -14.40 -1.78
CA GLU A 46 -4.43 -13.55 -1.49
C GLU A 46 -4.32 -12.87 -0.12
N MET A 47 -4.73 -11.60 -0.10
CA MET A 47 -4.86 -10.78 1.11
C MET A 47 -6.32 -10.73 1.57
N PHE A 48 -6.55 -11.08 2.83
CA PHE A 48 -7.85 -11.05 3.49
C PHE A 48 -7.88 -9.93 4.51
N VAL A 49 -8.64 -8.88 4.21
CA VAL A 49 -8.85 -7.76 5.13
C VAL A 49 -10.00 -8.09 6.06
N ASN A 50 -9.83 -7.91 7.37
CA ASN A 50 -10.82 -8.31 8.39
C ASN A 50 -12.20 -7.62 8.25
N ARG A 51 -12.29 -6.50 7.52
CA ARG A 51 -13.54 -5.77 7.24
C ARG A 51 -14.13 -6.04 5.86
N LYS A 52 -13.62 -7.03 5.12
CA LYS A 52 -14.00 -7.25 3.72
C LYS A 52 -14.23 -8.74 3.45
N GLU A 53 -15.37 -9.05 2.82
CA GLU A 53 -15.71 -10.44 2.47
C GLU A 53 -14.80 -11.01 1.37
N LYS A 54 -14.50 -10.21 0.34
CA LYS A 54 -13.67 -10.62 -0.78
C LYS A 54 -12.20 -10.27 -0.53
N SER A 55 -11.34 -11.26 -0.73
CA SER A 55 -9.88 -11.12 -0.76
C SER A 55 -9.41 -10.17 -1.87
N ILE A 56 -8.17 -9.71 -1.75
CA ILE A 56 -7.44 -8.99 -2.79
C ILE A 56 -6.34 -9.91 -3.27
N THR A 57 -6.34 -10.26 -4.55
CA THR A 57 -5.33 -11.17 -5.13
C THR A 57 -3.97 -10.47 -5.23
N GLN A 58 -2.89 -11.25 -5.17
CA GLN A 58 -1.52 -10.76 -5.38
C GLN A 58 -1.41 -10.01 -6.71
N ALA A 59 -1.98 -10.55 -7.79
CA ALA A 59 -2.01 -9.88 -9.09
C ALA A 59 -2.65 -8.47 -9.03
N THR A 60 -3.74 -8.31 -8.27
CA THR A 60 -4.38 -7.00 -8.06
C THR A 60 -3.48 -6.05 -7.28
N ILE A 61 -2.77 -6.56 -6.28
CA ILE A 61 -1.85 -5.78 -5.46
C ILE A 61 -0.64 -5.31 -6.28
N LEU A 62 -0.02 -6.21 -7.04
CA LEU A 62 1.10 -5.90 -7.93
C LEU A 62 0.69 -4.87 -8.99
N LEU A 63 -0.48 -5.04 -9.60
CA LEU A 63 -1.04 -4.05 -10.53
C LEU A 63 -1.25 -2.68 -9.86
N SER A 64 -1.71 -2.68 -8.61
CA SER A 64 -1.92 -1.45 -7.84
C SER A 64 -0.60 -0.74 -7.57
N ALA A 65 0.44 -1.48 -7.19
CA ALA A 65 1.77 -0.94 -6.93
C ALA A 65 2.40 -0.37 -8.22
N ARG A 66 2.31 -1.11 -9.33
CA ARG A 66 2.77 -0.63 -10.64
C ARG A 66 2.11 0.70 -11.04
N ARG A 67 0.79 0.81 -10.89
CA ARG A 67 0.06 2.05 -11.18
C ARG A 67 0.50 3.23 -10.30
N VAL A 68 0.88 2.96 -9.04
CA VAL A 68 1.42 3.99 -8.16
C VAL A 68 2.78 4.47 -8.70
N LEU A 69 3.68 3.55 -9.03
CA LEU A 69 5.00 3.86 -9.58
C LEU A 69 4.89 4.66 -10.90
N GLU A 70 4.07 4.20 -11.84
CA GLU A 70 3.81 4.89 -13.12
C GLU A 70 3.33 6.33 -12.90
N LYS A 71 2.36 6.53 -12.01
CA LYS A 71 1.84 7.87 -11.70
C LYS A 71 2.90 8.77 -11.05
N GLN A 72 3.71 8.24 -10.14
CA GLN A 72 4.76 9.04 -9.51
C GLN A 72 5.86 9.40 -10.52
N ALA A 73 6.20 8.51 -11.45
CA ALA A 73 7.14 8.80 -12.55
C ALA A 73 6.61 9.87 -13.51
N GLU A 74 5.29 9.95 -13.71
CA GLU A 74 4.61 11.03 -14.45
C GLU A 74 4.49 12.34 -13.65
N GLY A 75 5.00 12.40 -12.41
CA GLY A 75 4.87 13.56 -11.52
C GLY A 75 3.47 13.71 -10.89
N VAL A 76 2.60 12.70 -11.00
CA VAL A 76 1.25 12.70 -10.44
C VAL A 76 1.27 12.24 -8.98
N VAL A 77 0.89 13.14 -8.08
CA VAL A 77 0.77 12.82 -6.65
C VAL A 77 -0.39 11.85 -6.40
N VAL A 78 -0.10 10.68 -5.85
CA VAL A 78 -1.10 9.69 -5.40
C VAL A 78 -1.63 10.08 -4.02
N SER A 79 -2.52 11.07 -3.98
CA SER A 79 -3.10 11.65 -2.75
C SER A 79 -4.27 10.86 -2.14
N GLY A 80 -4.48 9.60 -2.54
CA GLY A 80 -5.57 8.79 -2.00
C GLY A 80 -5.92 7.55 -2.81
N PRO A 81 -6.76 6.65 -2.25
CA PRO A 81 -7.08 5.35 -2.83
C PRO A 81 -7.75 5.44 -4.20
N LYS A 82 -8.56 6.48 -4.45
CA LYS A 82 -9.22 6.70 -5.74
C LYS A 82 -8.21 6.82 -6.89
N LYS A 83 -7.00 7.34 -6.64
CA LYS A 83 -5.97 7.50 -7.66
C LYS A 83 -5.28 6.18 -8.02
N ILE A 84 -5.37 5.13 -7.20
CA ILE A 84 -4.84 3.79 -7.54
C ILE A 84 -5.78 3.09 -8.54
N GLY A 85 -7.10 3.25 -8.36
CA GLY A 85 -8.11 2.78 -9.32
C GLY A 85 -8.28 1.26 -9.38
N THR A 86 -7.97 0.54 -8.29
CA THR A 86 -8.10 -0.93 -8.21
C THR A 86 -9.06 -1.36 -7.10
N PHE A 87 -9.54 -2.59 -7.19
CA PHE A 87 -10.35 -3.18 -6.14
C PHE A 87 -9.55 -3.31 -4.84
N GLY A 88 -10.13 -2.82 -3.74
CA GLY A 88 -9.44 -2.83 -2.44
C GLY A 88 -8.44 -1.68 -2.23
N ALA A 89 -8.36 -0.72 -3.14
CA ALA A 89 -7.47 0.44 -3.01
C ALA A 89 -7.63 1.20 -1.69
N SER A 90 -8.83 1.24 -1.10
CA SER A 90 -9.07 1.86 0.22
C SER A 90 -8.24 1.25 1.36
N TYR A 91 -7.87 -0.03 1.23
CA TYR A 91 -7.06 -0.76 2.18
C TYR A 91 -5.58 -0.78 1.75
N LEU A 92 -5.31 -0.88 0.45
CA LEU A 92 -3.93 -0.87 -0.06
C LEU A 92 -3.24 0.49 0.10
N TYR A 93 -3.99 1.60 0.00
CA TYR A 93 -3.44 2.94 0.11
C TYR A 93 -2.62 3.17 1.40
N PRO A 94 -3.18 3.02 2.61
CA PRO A 94 -2.41 3.23 3.84
C PRO A 94 -1.25 2.23 4.00
N VAL A 95 -1.37 1.01 3.48
CA VAL A 95 -0.26 0.03 3.47
C VAL A 95 0.87 0.51 2.56
N PHE A 96 0.55 1.03 1.37
CA PHE A 96 1.53 1.58 0.45
C PHE A 96 2.20 2.86 0.99
N CYS A 97 1.48 3.69 1.75
CA CYS A 97 2.10 4.80 2.49
C CYS A 97 3.08 4.27 3.55
N GLN A 98 2.67 3.27 4.34
CA GLN A 98 3.51 2.69 5.41
C GLN A 98 4.81 2.10 4.89
N ILE A 99 4.78 1.42 3.74
CA ILE A 99 5.99 0.82 3.14
C ILE A 99 6.82 1.83 2.33
N GLY A 100 6.40 3.09 2.25
CA GLY A 100 7.11 4.14 1.51
C GLY A 100 6.96 4.07 -0.01
N LEU A 101 6.04 3.23 -0.52
CA LEU A 101 5.74 3.16 -1.95
C LEU A 101 4.97 4.40 -2.43
N ILE A 102 4.04 4.89 -1.61
CA ILE A 102 3.41 6.19 -1.79
C ILE A 102 4.14 7.18 -0.89
N THR A 103 4.78 8.16 -1.50
CA THR A 103 5.36 9.28 -0.76
C THR A 103 4.27 10.30 -0.49
N GLU A 104 3.70 10.29 0.72
CA GLU A 104 2.96 11.44 1.18
C GLU A 104 3.96 12.60 1.27
N LYS A 105 3.69 13.72 0.59
CA LYS A 105 4.31 14.97 1.02
C LYS A 105 3.81 15.17 2.44
N MET A 106 4.68 14.97 3.42
CA MET A 106 4.44 15.40 4.79
C MET A 106 4.07 16.88 4.69
N ASN A 107 2.78 17.18 4.73
CA ASN A 107 2.36 18.45 5.26
C ASN A 107 2.66 18.28 6.75
N GLU A 108 3.80 18.83 7.17
CA GLU A 108 3.99 19.25 8.55
C GLU A 108 2.77 20.09 8.91
N SER A 109 1.78 19.43 9.50
CA SER A 109 0.76 20.11 10.25
C SER A 109 1.45 20.36 11.57
N GLU A 110 2.11 21.51 11.66
CA GLU A 110 2.21 22.21 12.93
C GLU A 110 0.82 22.18 13.56
N GLU A 111 0.69 21.51 14.70
CA GLU A 111 -0.31 21.85 15.69
C GLU A 111 0.20 21.39 17.07
N MET A 112 1.01 22.30 17.61
CA MET A 112 1.23 22.67 19.03
C MET A 112 1.85 21.66 20.00
#